data_AF-A0A1I6WNB1-F1
#
_entry.id   AF-A0A1I6WNB1-F1
#
_cell.length_a   1.000
_cell.length_b   1.000
_cell.length_c   1.000
_cell.angle_alpha   90.00
_cell.angle_beta   90.00
_cell.angle_gamma   90.00
#
_symmetry.space_group_name_H-M   'P 1'
#
loop_
_entity.id
_entity.type
_entity.pdbx_description
1 polymer ?
#
loop_
_entity_poly.entity_id
_entity_poly.type
_entity_poly.pdbx_seq_one_letter_code
_entity_poly.pdbx_strand_id
1 'polypeptide(L)' 'MTTSRSTLILAQLFISGSMSFLMTGIFAAVPLWFASGWVATWMQHWLVAWPVAFLLSLIVGPLCFKASFMVLRGADRLR' A
#
# COMPACT_ATOMS: atom_id res chain seq x y z
N MET A 1 2.97 5.61 24.64
CA MET A 1 2.17 4.50 24.10
C MET A 1 3.12 3.47 23.52
N THR A 2 3.43 2.40 24.25
CA THR A 2 4.22 1.27 23.73
C THR A 2 3.31 0.49 22.78
N THR A 3 3.28 0.91 21.51
CA THR A 3 2.46 0.25 20.49
C THR A 3 2.90 -1.21 20.38
N SER A 4 2.03 -2.12 20.82
CA SER A 4 2.30 -3.56 20.73
C SER A 4 2.57 -3.93 19.26
N ARG A 5 3.47 -4.90 19.01
CA ARG A 5 3.77 -5.35 17.65
C ARG A 5 2.51 -5.76 16.90
N SER A 6 1.52 -6.31 17.62
CA SER A 6 0.21 -6.66 17.09
C SER A 6 -0.55 -5.43 16.56
N THR A 7 -0.48 -4.30 17.24
CA THR A 7 -1.10 -3.04 16.80
C THR A 7 -0.44 -2.50 15.53
N LEU A 8 0.89 -2.62 15.39
CA LEU A 8 1.60 -2.21 14.18
C LEU A 8 1.22 -3.08 12.97
N ILE A 9 1.17 -4.40 13.16
CA ILE A 9 0.78 -5.35 12.09
C ILE A 9 -0.68 -5.12 11.68
N LEU A 10 -1.56 -4.92 12.67
CA LEU A 10 -2.97 -4.65 12.41
C LEU A 10 -3.16 -3.31 11.68
N ALA A 11 -2.47 -2.25 12.12
CA ALA A 11 -2.47 -0.96 11.43
C ALA A 11 -1.99 -1.12 9.98
N GLN A 12 -0.92 -1.90 9.75
CA GLN A 12 -0.41 -2.15 8.41
C GLN A 12 -1.42 -2.88 7.52
N LEU A 13 -2.18 -3.82 8.08
CA LEU A 13 -3.24 -4.55 7.38
C LEU A 13 -4.40 -3.62 6.98
N PHE A 14 -4.79 -2.71 7.87
CA PHE A 14 -5.82 -1.70 7.56
C PHE A 14 -5.34 -0.69 6.51
N ILE A 15 -4.09 -0.22 6.62
CA ILE A 15 -3.49 0.73 5.67
C ILE A 15 -3.37 0.08 4.28
N SER A 16 -2.81 -1.13 4.18
CA SER A 16 -2.69 -1.83 2.90
C SER A 16 -4.06 -2.16 2.28
N GLY A 17 -5.03 -2.53 3.10
CA GLY A 17 -6.41 -2.80 2.68
C GLY A 17 -7.11 -1.57 2.11
N SER A 18 -7.14 -0.48 2.88
CA SER A 18 -7.80 0.77 2.47
C SER A 18 -7.12 1.42 1.26
N MET A 19 -5.79 1.48 1.24
CA MET A 19 -5.06 2.12 0.14
C MET A 19 -5.20 1.32 -1.17
N SER A 20 -5.06 -0.01 -1.11
CA SER A 20 -5.27 -0.86 -2.30
C SER A 20 -6.71 -0.81 -2.80
N PHE A 21 -7.70 -0.76 -1.91
CA PHE A 21 -9.13 -0.64 -2.26
C PHE A 21 -9.42 0.62 -3.07
N LEU A 22 -8.91 1.77 -2.61
CA LEU A 22 -9.08 3.04 -3.32
C LEU A 22 -8.35 3.04 -4.67
N MET A 23 -7.09 2.59 -4.70
CA MET A 23 -6.32 2.56 -5.94
C MET A 23 -6.94 1.63 -6.98
N THR A 24 -7.27 0.38 -6.63
CA THR A 24 -7.91 -0.55 -7.58
C THR A 24 -9.27 -0.06 -8.03
N GLY A 25 -10.01 0.65 -7.17
CA GLY A 25 -11.30 1.27 -7.51
C GLY A 25 -11.14 2.38 -8.54
N ILE A 26 -10.22 3.32 -8.30
CA ILE A 26 -9.93 4.42 -9.22
C ILE A 26 -9.42 3.88 -10.55
N PHE A 27 -8.45 2.96 -10.53
CA PHE A 27 -7.87 2.39 -11.75
C PHE A 27 -8.84 1.47 -12.51
N ALA A 28 -9.81 0.86 -11.83
CA ALA A 28 -10.89 0.18 -12.52
C ALA A 28 -11.91 1.18 -13.09
N ALA A 29 -12.18 2.31 -12.41
CA ALA A 29 -13.22 3.26 -12.78
C ALA A 29 -12.86 4.10 -14.00
N VAL A 30 -11.60 4.52 -14.12
CA VAL A 30 -11.13 5.37 -15.21
C VAL A 30 -11.29 4.71 -16.60
N PRO A 31 -10.93 3.43 -16.81
CA PRO A 31 -11.07 2.78 -18.11
C PRO A 31 -12.50 2.32 -18.41
N LEU A 32 -13.24 1.88 -17.39
CA LEU A 32 -14.56 1.27 -17.55
C LEU A 32 -15.71 2.29 -17.46
N TRP A 33 -15.46 3.54 -17.05
CA TRP A 33 -16.49 4.59 -16.90
C TRP A 33 -17.74 4.14 -16.13
N PHE A 34 -17.56 3.30 -15.10
CA PHE A 34 -18.68 2.70 -14.34
C PHE A 34 -19.65 1.85 -15.18
N ALA A 35 -19.21 1.28 -16.30
CA ALA A 35 -19.98 0.35 -17.11
C ALA A 35 -20.40 -0.91 -16.31
N SER A 36 -21.44 -1.60 -16.78
CA SER A 36 -21.94 -2.83 -16.18
C SER A 36 -20.83 -3.88 -16.06
N GLY A 37 -20.47 -4.26 -14.83
CA GLY A 37 -19.37 -5.19 -14.55
C GLY A 37 -18.16 -4.56 -13.85
N TRP A 38 -18.08 -3.22 -13.79
CA TRP A 38 -17.00 -2.50 -13.11
C TRP A 38 -16.77 -2.95 -11.67
N VAL A 39 -17.85 -3.08 -10.88
CA VAL A 39 -17.76 -3.50 -9.48
C VAL A 39 -17.17 -4.91 -9.35
N ALA A 40 -17.53 -5.83 -10.26
CA ALA A 40 -17.03 -7.20 -10.23
C ALA A 40 -15.52 -7.25 -10.54
N THR A 41 -15.08 -6.54 -11.58
CA THR A 41 -13.65 -6.41 -11.93
C THR A 41 -12.87 -5.71 -10.81
N TRP A 42 -13.42 -4.65 -10.23
CA TRP A 42 -12.81 -3.95 -9.10
C TRP A 42 -12.62 -4.87 -7.89
N MET A 43 -13.66 -5.61 -7.50
CA MET A 43 -13.58 -6.55 -6.37
C MET A 43 -12.58 -7.67 -6.62
N GLN A 44 -12.50 -8.22 -7.83
CA GLN A 44 -11.49 -9.21 -8.19
C GLN A 44 -10.07 -8.63 -8.10
N HIS A 45 -9.84 -7.43 -8.64
CA HIS A 45 -8.54 -6.77 -8.59
C HIS A 45 -8.15 -6.41 -7.15
N TRP A 46 -9.08 -5.91 -6.35
CA TRP A 46 -8.84 -5.61 -4.94
C TRP A 46 -8.51 -6.87 -4.13
N LEU A 47 -9.26 -7.96 -4.30
CA LEU A 47 -9.05 -9.20 -3.56
C LEU A 47 -7.67 -9.82 -3.82
N VAL A 48 -7.15 -9.69 -5.04
CA VAL A 48 -5.78 -10.13 -5.39
C VAL A 48 -4.74 -9.12 -4.93
N ALA A 49 -4.99 -7.82 -5.10
CA ALA A 49 -4.03 -6.77 -4.76
C ALA A 49 -3.81 -6.62 -3.24
N TRP A 50 -4.85 -6.80 -2.42
CA TRP A 50 -4.78 -6.61 -0.97
C TRP A 50 -3.75 -7.52 -0.26
N PRO A 51 -3.78 -8.86 -0.41
CA PRO A 51 -2.80 -9.74 0.23
C PRO A 51 -1.39 -9.51 -0.31
N VAL A 52 -1.26 -9.23 -1.62
CA VAL A 52 0.03 -8.91 -2.24
C VAL A 52 0.60 -7.61 -1.65
N ALA A 53 -0.21 -6.56 -1.55
CA ALA A 53 0.19 -5.27 -0.98
C ALA A 53 0.56 -5.39 0.50
N PHE A 54 -0.19 -6.18 1.28
CA PHE A 54 0.13 -6.44 2.67
C PHE A 54 1.49 -7.14 2.82
N LEU A 55 1.73 -8.22 2.08
CA LEU A 55 3.02 -8.94 2.09
C LEU A 55 4.17 -8.05 1.64
N LEU A 56 3.99 -7.31 0.54
CA LEU A 56 4.98 -6.34 0.07
C LEU A 56 5.25 -5.27 1.13
N SER A 57 4.24 -4.77 1.84
CA SER A 57 4.43 -3.72 2.84
C SER A 57 5.34 -4.16 4.01
N LEU A 58 5.33 -5.45 4.36
CA LEU A 58 6.21 -6.01 5.39
C LEU A 58 7.67 -6.05 4.92
N ILE A 59 7.90 -6.28 3.63
CA ILE A 59 9.23 -6.35 3.01
C ILE A 59 9.74 -4.94 2.65
N VAL A 60 8.86 -4.10 2.11
CA VAL A 60 9.18 -2.76 1.60
C VAL A 60 9.37 -1.77 2.74
N GLY A 61 8.71 -1.95 3.89
CA GLY A 61 8.93 -1.12 5.08
C GLY A 61 10.41 -0.89 5.39
N PRO A 62 11.20 -1.94 5.71
CA PRO A 62 12.64 -1.78 6.00
C PRO A 62 13.44 -1.28 4.79
N LEU A 63 13.05 -1.62 3.55
CA LEU A 63 13.71 -1.11 2.34
C LEU A 63 13.54 0.39 2.19
N CYS A 64 12.33 0.91 2.40
CA CYS A 64 12.03 2.33 2.35
C CYS A 64 12.77 3.09 3.45
N PHE A 65 12.82 2.56 4.67
CA PHE A 65 13.63 3.17 5.73
C PHE A 65 15.10 3.25 5.33
N LYS A 66 15.67 2.16 4.80
CA LYS A 66 17.05 2.15 4.30
C LYS A 66 17.26 3.17 3.18
N ALA A 67 16.34 3.26 2.23
CA ALA A 67 16.38 4.24 1.15
C ALA A 67 16.34 5.68 1.69
N SER A 68 15.44 5.99 2.59
CA SER A 68 15.36 7.30 3.25
C SER A 68 16.65 7.67 3.97
N PHE A 69 17.27 6.73 4.69
CA PHE A 69 18.56 6.96 5.34
C PHE A 69 19.68 7.23 4.33
N MET A 70 19.71 6.52 3.19
CA MET A 70 20.70 6.77 2.13
C MET A 70 20.53 8.16 1.52
N VAL A 71 19.29 8.58 1.26
CA VAL A 71 18.98 9.91 0.71
C VAL A 71 19.37 11.00 1.70
N LEU A 72 18.98 10.88 2.97
CA LEU A 72 19.30 11.87 4.00
C LEU A 72 20.82 12.00 4.22
N ARG A 73 21.55 10.88 4.24
CA ARG A 73 23.02 10.90 4.30
C ARG A 73 23.67 11.55 3.09
N GLY A 74 23.08 11.39 1.90
CA GLY A 74 23.53 12.07 0.69
C GLY A 74 23.27 13.58 0.75
N ALA A 75 22.11 13.98 1.29
CA ALA A 75 21.72 15.38 1.45
C ALA A 75 22.59 16.12 2.49
N ASP A 76 22.94 15.47 3.61
CA ASP A 76 23.86 16.02 4.60
C ASP A 76 25.30 16.15 4.08
N ARG A 77 25.67 15.40 3.04
CA ARG A 77 27.01 15.50 2.41
C ARG A 77 27.15 16.69 1.46
N LEU A 78 26.03 17.31 1.09
CA LEU A 78 25.95 18.48 0.20
C LEU A 78 25.72 19.80 0.96
N ARG A 79 25.53 19.74 2.27
CA ARG A 79 25.46 20.90 3.18
C ARG A 79 26.80 21.08 3.89
#